data_AF-A0A2E9VYY3-F1
#
_entry.id   AF-A0A2E9VYY3-F1
#
_cell.length_a   1.000
_cell.length_b   1.000
_cell.length_c   1.000
_cell.angle_alpha   90.00
_cell.angle_beta   90.00
_cell.angle_gamma   90.00
#
_symmetry.space_group_name_H-M   'P 1'
#
loop_
_entity.id
_entity.type
_entity.pdbx_description
1 polymer ?
#
loop_
_entity_poly.entity_id
_entity_poly.type
_entity_poly.pdbx_seq_one_letter_code
_entity_poly.pdbx_strand_id
1 'polypeptide(L)' 'MDWLNLESIKDFLYKVTEVLSLFVAVSLLVGIVFGPETAFFGAVVKNFSSILAVMGQEGLLALISILIITAILRK' A
#
# COMPACT_ATOMS: atom_id res chain seq x y z
N MET A 1 27.38 -16.84 -7.71
CA MET A 1 25.99 -16.89 -8.20
C MET A 1 25.53 -15.45 -8.31
N ASP A 2 25.55 -14.91 -9.52
CA ASP A 2 25.40 -13.46 -9.74
C ASP A 2 24.05 -12.92 -9.26
N TRP A 3 23.04 -13.78 -9.08
CA TRP A 3 21.72 -13.41 -8.56
C TRP A 3 21.66 -13.10 -7.04
N LEU A 4 22.70 -13.44 -6.28
CA LEU A 4 22.76 -13.19 -4.83
C LEU A 4 23.39 -11.84 -4.46
N ASN A 5 23.79 -11.05 -5.44
CA ASN A 5 24.30 -9.71 -5.15
C ASN A 5 23.17 -8.81 -4.63
N LEU A 6 23.53 -7.79 -3.85
CA LEU A 6 22.57 -6.92 -3.19
C LEU A 6 21.66 -6.17 -4.17
N GLU A 7 22.17 -5.81 -5.35
CA GLU A 7 21.42 -5.07 -6.36
C GLU A 7 20.35 -5.95 -7.02
N SER A 8 20.69 -7.19 -7.36
CA SER A 8 19.74 -8.17 -7.88
C SER A 8 18.64 -8.54 -6.87
N ILE A 9 18.98 -8.64 -5.58
CA ILE A 9 17.98 -8.86 -4.52
C ILE A 9 17.05 -7.65 -4.39
N LYS A 10 17.59 -6.43 -4.41
CA LYS A 10 16.77 -5.21 -4.36
C LYS A 10 15.83 -5.10 -5.53
N ASP A 11 16.31 -5.34 -6.75
CA ASP A 11 15.50 -5.30 -7.97
C ASP A 11 14.39 -6.37 -7.94
N PHE A 12 14.70 -7.58 -7.45
CA PHE A 12 13.70 -8.62 -7.23
C PHE A 12 12.63 -8.19 -6.23
N LEU A 13 13.01 -7.71 -5.05
CA LEU A 13 12.06 -7.24 -4.03
C LEU A 13 11.21 -6.08 -4.53
N TYR A 14 11.79 -5.17 -5.31
CA TYR A 14 11.07 -4.06 -5.94
C TYR A 14 9.98 -4.58 -6.89
N LYS A 15 10.33 -5.48 -7.81
CA LYS A 15 9.37 -6.08 -8.76
C LYS A 15 8.28 -6.88 -8.06
N VAL A 16 8.62 -7.63 -7.02
CA VAL A 16 7.63 -8.35 -6.20
C VAL A 16 6.71 -7.36 -5.50
N THR A 17 7.25 -6.28 -4.94
CA THR A 17 6.44 -5.23 -4.27
C THR A 17 5.51 -4.54 -5.25
N GLU A 18 5.95 -4.27 -6.48
CA GLU A 18 5.11 -3.68 -7.53
C GLU A 18 3.89 -4.57 -7.81
N VAL A 19 4.10 -5.88 -7.99
CA VAL A 19 2.99 -6.83 -8.18
C VAL A 19 2.10 -6.89 -6.94
N LEU A 20 2.67 -7.07 -5.75
CA LEU A 20 1.91 -7.15 -4.50
C LEU A 20 1.11 -5.87 -4.22
N SER A 21 1.61 -4.70 -4.59
CA SER A 21 0.90 -3.44 -4.44
C SER A 21 -0.41 -3.40 -5.25
N LEU A 22 -0.41 -3.97 -6.46
CA LEU A 22 -1.62 -4.12 -7.27
C LEU A 22 -2.60 -5.11 -6.62
N PHE A 23 -2.10 -6.21 -6.05
CA PHE A 23 -2.94 -7.15 -5.29
C PHE A 23 -3.60 -6.49 -4.08
N VAL A 24 -2.87 -5.64 -3.33
CA VAL A 24 -3.44 -4.87 -2.23
C VAL A 24 -4.52 -3.91 -2.74
N ALA A 25 -4.26 -3.18 -3.83
CA ALA A 25 -5.23 -2.26 -4.42
C ALA A 25 -6.54 -2.97 -4.83
N VAL A 26 -6.43 -4.08 -5.57
CA VAL A 26 -7.60 -4.90 -5.94
C VAL A 26 -8.32 -5.43 -4.70
N SER A 27 -7.57 -5.87 -3.69
CA SER A 27 -8.14 -6.41 -2.46
C SER A 27 -8.93 -5.38 -1.66
N LEU A 28 -8.42 -4.15 -1.58
CA LEU A 28 -9.13 -3.04 -0.96
C LEU A 28 -10.41 -2.71 -1.73
N LEU A 29 -10.35 -2.63 -3.07
CA LEU A 29 -11.55 -2.36 -3.89
C LEU A 29 -12.63 -3.43 -3.67
N VAL A 30 -12.26 -4.71 -3.76
CA VAL A 30 -13.19 -5.83 -3.53
C VAL A 30 -13.73 -5.81 -2.10
N GLY A 31 -12.85 -5.69 -1.10
CA GLY A 31 -13.26 -5.68 0.30
C GLY A 31 -14.14 -4.49 0.68
N ILE A 32 -13.95 -3.32 0.05
CA ILE A 32 -14.82 -2.16 0.25
C ILE A 32 -16.20 -2.38 -0.39
N VAL A 33 -16.26 -2.96 -1.60
CA VAL A 33 -17.53 -3.17 -2.32
C VAL A 33 -18.38 -4.27 -1.67
N PHE A 34 -17.77 -5.38 -1.30
CA PHE A 34 -18.49 -6.55 -0.77
C PHE A 34 -18.56 -6.59 0.76
N GLY A 35 -17.75 -5.78 1.44
CA GLY A 35 -17.75 -5.62 2.89
C GLY A 35 -16.63 -6.37 3.61
N PRO A 36 -16.44 -6.09 4.92
CA PRO A 36 -15.30 -6.58 5.70
C PRO A 36 -15.37 -8.08 6.05
N GLU A 37 -16.54 -8.71 5.90
CA GLU A 37 -16.72 -10.16 6.12
C GLU A 37 -16.32 -11.00 4.90
N THR A 38 -15.95 -10.35 3.78
CA THR A 38 -15.45 -11.05 2.59
C THR A 38 -14.11 -11.71 2.92
N ALA A 39 -13.97 -13.02 2.64
CA ALA A 39 -12.71 -13.75 2.86
C ALA A 39 -11.51 -13.03 2.24
N PHE A 40 -10.29 -13.23 2.75
CA PHE A 40 -9.03 -12.56 2.36
C PHE A 40 -9.11 -11.01 2.24
N PHE A 41 -9.86 -10.48 1.29
CA PHE A 41 -10.11 -9.06 1.01
C PHE A 41 -10.58 -8.26 2.23
N GLY A 42 -11.52 -8.79 3.02
CA GLY A 42 -12.00 -8.14 4.24
C GLY A 42 -10.92 -8.01 5.31
N ALA A 43 -10.04 -9.03 5.42
CA ALA A 43 -8.88 -8.96 6.31
C ALA A 43 -7.85 -7.92 5.85
N VAL A 44 -7.65 -7.75 4.52
CA VAL A 44 -6.79 -6.69 3.97
C VAL A 44 -7.34 -5.31 4.31
N VAL A 45 -8.65 -5.09 4.14
CA VAL A 45 -9.31 -3.83 4.53
C VAL A 45 -9.13 -3.57 6.02
N LYS A 46 -9.38 -4.57 6.89
CA LYS A 46 -9.21 -4.43 8.34
C LYS A 46 -7.77 -4.07 8.74
N ASN A 47 -6.78 -4.73 8.15
CA ASN A 47 -5.37 -4.43 8.40
C ASN A 47 -5.02 -3.01 7.97
N PHE A 48 -5.47 -2.59 6.79
CA PHE A 48 -5.23 -1.24 6.28
C PHE A 48 -5.90 -0.18 7.16
N SER A 49 -7.16 -0.37 7.53
CA SER A 49 -7.88 0.52 8.46
C SER A 49 -7.21 0.60 9.83
N SER A 50 -6.66 -0.50 10.35
CA SER A 50 -5.92 -0.49 11.61
C SER A 50 -4.66 0.37 11.53
N ILE A 51 -3.93 0.32 10.41
CA ILE A 51 -2.74 1.17 10.19
C ILE A 51 -3.15 2.64 10.13
N LEU A 52 -4.21 2.97 9.40
CA LEU A 52 -4.74 4.34 9.33
C LEU A 52 -5.17 4.85 10.69
N ALA A 53 -5.79 4.00 11.52
CA ALA A 53 -6.20 4.37 12.87
C ALA A 53 -5.01 4.71 13.77
N VAL A 54 -3.87 4.01 13.62
CA VAL A 54 -2.62 4.33 14.35
C VAL A 54 -2.05 5.68 13.94
N MET A 55 -2.21 6.08 12.67
CA MET A 55 -1.78 7.41 12.22
C MET A 55 -2.66 8.54 12.77
N GLY A 56 -3.91 8.24 13.14
CA GLY A 56 -4.89 9.23 13.57
C GLY A 56 -5.24 10.24 12.47
N GLN A 57 -6.09 11.20 12.81
CA GLN A 57 -6.52 12.25 11.87
C GLN A 57 -5.33 13.11 11.40
N GLU A 58 -4.45 13.48 12.33
CA GLU A 58 -3.29 14.34 12.07
C GLU A 58 -2.25 13.65 11.17
N GLY A 59 -1.98 12.35 11.37
CA GLY A 59 -1.04 11.61 10.54
C GLY A 59 -1.55 11.44 9.11
N LEU A 60 -2.85 11.23 8.92
CA LEU A 60 -3.46 11.21 7.59
C LEU A 60 -3.39 12.59 6.92
N LEU A 61 -3.66 13.66 7.67
CA LEU A 61 -3.58 15.04 7.19
C LEU A 61 -2.16 15.40 6.72
N ALA A 62 -1.14 14.99 7.49
CA ALA A 62 0.26 15.15 7.10
C ALA A 62 0.59 14.39 5.82
N LEU A 63 0.13 13.14 5.69
CA LEU A 63 0.36 12.33 4.49
C LEU A 63 -0.29 12.94 3.23
N ILE A 64 -1.54 13.38 3.34
CA ILE A 64 -2.27 14.06 2.25
C ILE A 64 -1.56 15.36 1.87
N SER A 65 -1.09 16.13 2.84
CA SER A 65 -0.36 17.38 2.60
C SER A 65 0.92 17.14 1.80
N ILE A 66 1.70 16.10 2.15
CA ILE A 66 2.91 15.70 1.41
C ILE A 66 2.57 15.28 -0.02
N LEU A 67 1.50 14.51 -0.21
CA LEU A 67 1.03 14.09 -1.54
C LEU A 67 0.66 15.30 -2.41
N ILE A 68 -0.07 16.27 -1.87
CA ILE A 68 -0.46 17.50 -2.57
C ILE A 68 0.78 18.31 -2.96
N ILE A 69 1.71 18.53 -2.01
CA ILE A 69 2.96 19.25 -2.26
C ILE A 69 3.75 18.57 -3.36
N THR A 70 3.90 17.24 -3.28
CA THR A 70 4.64 16.46 -4.28
C THR A 70 3.97 16.53 -5.65
N ALA A 71 2.65 16.48 -5.73
CA ALA A 71 1.91 16.61 -6.98
C ALA A 71 2.07 17.99 -7.63
N ILE A 72 2.09 19.07 -6.82
CA ILE A 72 2.34 20.44 -7.29
C ILE A 72 3.79 20.60 -7.75
N LEU A 73 4.77 20.04 -7.03
CA LEU A 73 6.19 20.12 -7.36
C LEU A 73 6.59 19.28 -8.58
N ARG A 74 5.80 18.24 -8.91
CA ARG A 74 5.99 17.41 -10.12
C ARG A 74 5.37 18.02 -11.39
N LYS A 75 4.87 19.26 -11.34
CA LYS A 75 4.61 20.07 -12.55
C LYS A 75 5.90 20.29 -13.32
#